data_AF-A0A7I7JJ87-F1
#
_entry.id   AF-A0A7I7JJ87-F1
#
_cell.length_a   1.000
_cell.length_b   1.000
_cell.length_c   1.000
_cell.angle_alpha   90.00
_cell.angle_beta   90.00
_cell.angle_gamma   90.00
#
_symmetry.space_group_name_H-M   'P 1'
#
loop_
_entity.id
_entity.type
_entity.pdbx_description
1 polymer ?
#
loop_
_entity_poly.entity_id
_entity_poly.type
_entity_poly.pdbx_seq_one_letter_code
_entity_poly.pdbx_strand_id
1 'polypeptide(L)'
;MAPRGENPLTAGMDDQRPLALHESCQRLRELHPLYPRTYGVAVLAEVNKRRWCPMDSVLTIDRLGSVFDETATVAGRRMAGNLLAGRLTHEVLGRVLPVVLLEGRAWDTGLENLWVHFDSDNDIDWAAVVDPTMRVLPDDPAIGHDGRPLHRDAVVVLPTSRP
;
A
#
# COMPACT_ATOMS: atom_id res chain seq x y z
N MET A 1 4.43 -28.10 11.86
CA MET A 1 5.00 -27.28 10.77
C MET A 1 3.83 -26.71 9.99
N ALA A 2 3.49 -25.44 10.22
CA ALA A 2 2.38 -24.79 9.50
C ALA A 2 2.74 -24.66 8.00
N PRO A 3 1.78 -24.76 7.07
CA PRO A 3 2.07 -24.59 5.65
C PRO A 3 2.71 -23.21 5.42
N ARG A 4 3.86 -23.20 4.75
CA ARG A 4 4.51 -21.98 4.26
C ARG A 4 3.65 -21.40 3.14
N GLY A 5 3.12 -20.20 3.30
CA GLY A 5 2.63 -19.40 2.18
C GLY A 5 1.44 -18.51 2.47
N GLU A 6 0.50 -18.94 3.30
CA GLU A 6 -0.70 -18.14 3.57
C GLU A 6 -0.47 -17.18 4.72
N ASN A 7 -0.31 -15.90 4.38
CA ASN A 7 -0.45 -14.83 5.35
C ASN A 7 -1.95 -14.68 5.67
N PRO A 8 -2.39 -14.86 6.92
CA PRO A 8 -3.81 -14.78 7.28
C PRO A 8 -4.43 -13.40 7.01
N LEU A 9 -3.61 -12.38 6.78
CA LEU A 9 -4.07 -11.06 6.33
C LEU A 9 -4.26 -10.94 4.81
N THR A 10 -3.68 -11.83 4.00
CA THR A 10 -3.85 -11.86 2.53
C THR A 10 -4.70 -13.03 2.05
N ALA A 11 -5.06 -13.97 2.93
CA ALA A 11 -5.79 -15.19 2.56
C ALA A 11 -7.16 -14.91 1.90
N GLY A 12 -7.76 -13.73 2.14
CA GLY A 12 -9.01 -13.31 1.48
C GLY A 12 -8.82 -12.68 0.09
N MET A 13 -7.59 -12.40 -0.34
CA MET A 13 -7.30 -11.71 -1.60
C MET A 13 -7.29 -12.64 -2.82
N ASP A 14 -7.18 -13.97 -2.62
CA ASP A 14 -7.03 -14.96 -3.71
C ASP A 14 -8.36 -15.45 -4.32
N ASP A 15 -9.50 -15.19 -3.68
CA ASP A 15 -10.82 -15.74 -4.06
C ASP A 15 -11.65 -14.82 -5.00
N GLN A 16 -11.11 -13.66 -5.41
CA GLN A 16 -11.84 -12.67 -6.23
C GLN A 16 -11.20 -12.51 -7.61
N ARG A 17 -11.98 -12.00 -8.59
CA ARG A 17 -11.42 -11.63 -9.90
C ARG A 17 -10.29 -10.61 -9.66
N PRO A 18 -9.03 -10.90 -10.06
CA PRO A 18 -7.92 -10.05 -9.71
C PRO A 18 -8.08 -8.67 -10.37
N LEU A 19 -8.09 -7.62 -9.55
CA LEU A 19 -8.02 -6.24 -10.00
C LEU A 19 -6.60 -5.95 -10.51
N ALA A 20 -6.44 -4.89 -11.31
CA ALA A 20 -5.12 -4.46 -11.78
C ALA A 20 -4.12 -4.23 -10.61
N LEU A 21 -4.61 -3.75 -9.46
CA LEU A 21 -3.81 -3.61 -8.25
C LEU A 21 -3.32 -4.95 -7.70
N HIS A 22 -4.13 -6.02 -7.76
CA HIS A 22 -3.73 -7.35 -7.29
C HIS A 22 -2.60 -7.92 -8.12
N GLU A 23 -2.68 -7.77 -9.44
CA GLU A 23 -1.62 -8.19 -10.36
C GLU A 23 -0.30 -7.45 -10.08
N SER A 24 -0.36 -6.12 -9.92
CA SER A 24 0.82 -5.31 -9.58
C SER A 24 1.36 -5.72 -8.21
N CYS A 25 0.52 -5.87 -7.18
CA CYS A 25 0.95 -6.30 -5.86
C CYS A 25 1.54 -7.71 -5.85
N GLN A 26 1.06 -8.62 -6.71
CA GLN A 26 1.66 -9.94 -6.89
C GLN A 26 3.10 -9.83 -7.40
N ARG A 27 3.33 -9.04 -8.45
CA ARG A 27 4.69 -8.79 -8.98
C ARG A 27 5.59 -8.07 -7.98
N LEU A 28 5.05 -7.10 -7.24
CA LEU A 28 5.81 -6.39 -6.19
C LEU A 28 6.28 -7.31 -5.05
N ARG A 29 5.50 -8.35 -4.70
CA ARG A 29 5.92 -9.36 -3.71
C ARG A 29 7.16 -10.13 -4.15
N GLU A 30 7.35 -10.30 -5.46
CA GLU A 30 8.51 -11.00 -6.02
C GLU A 30 9.80 -10.18 -5.94
N LEU A 31 9.71 -8.85 -5.78
CA LEU A 31 10.88 -7.98 -5.58
C LEU A 31 11.57 -8.25 -4.24
N HIS A 32 10.81 -8.64 -3.21
CA HIS A 32 11.36 -9.04 -1.92
C HIS A 32 10.62 -10.27 -1.34
N PRO A 33 10.93 -11.49 -1.81
CA PRO A 33 10.17 -12.69 -1.45
C PRO A 33 10.21 -13.03 0.05
N LEU A 34 11.26 -12.62 0.76
CA LEU A 34 11.40 -12.79 2.21
C LEU A 34 10.50 -11.83 3.00
N TYR A 35 10.15 -10.68 2.42
CA TYR A 35 9.32 -9.65 3.04
C TYR A 35 8.28 -9.16 2.01
N PRO A 36 7.29 -9.99 1.67
CA PRO A 36 6.33 -9.69 0.60
C PRO A 36 5.50 -8.42 0.87
N ARG A 37 5.41 -7.99 2.13
CA ARG A 37 4.72 -6.77 2.52
C ARG A 37 5.54 -5.50 2.32
N THR A 38 6.79 -5.54 1.84
CA THR A 38 7.59 -4.32 1.73
C THR A 38 7.03 -3.34 0.71
N TYR A 39 6.56 -3.82 -0.45
CA TYR A 39 6.18 -2.94 -1.56
C TYR A 39 4.68 -2.97 -1.89
N GLY A 40 4.03 -4.13 -1.77
CA GLY A 40 2.60 -4.26 -2.04
C GLY A 40 1.72 -3.63 -0.96
N VAL A 41 0.49 -3.28 -1.34
CA VAL A 41 -0.57 -2.84 -0.43
C VAL A 41 -1.68 -3.89 -0.36
N ALA A 42 -2.51 -3.82 0.67
CA ALA A 42 -3.76 -4.57 0.72
C ALA A 42 -4.94 -3.75 0.17
N VAL A 43 -6.04 -4.42 -0.17
CA VAL A 43 -7.34 -3.77 -0.37
C VAL A 43 -8.10 -3.83 0.95
N LEU A 44 -8.50 -2.67 1.48
CA LEU A 44 -9.08 -2.57 2.83
C LEU A 44 -10.37 -3.42 2.99
N ALA A 45 -11.13 -3.57 1.91
CA ALA A 45 -12.35 -4.39 1.89
C ALA A 45 -12.07 -5.89 2.09
N GLU A 46 -10.84 -6.34 1.88
CA GLU A 46 -10.43 -7.75 1.87
C GLU A 46 -9.68 -8.16 3.14
N VAL A 47 -9.40 -7.21 4.04
CA VAL A 47 -8.68 -7.46 5.29
C VAL A 47 -9.57 -7.32 6.52
N ASN A 48 -9.22 -8.03 7.59
CA ASN A 48 -9.80 -7.75 8.89
C ASN A 48 -9.29 -6.40 9.41
N LYS A 49 -10.20 -5.44 9.64
CA LYS A 49 -9.87 -4.06 10.05
C LYS A 49 -9.29 -3.93 11.47
N ARG A 50 -9.12 -5.02 12.22
CA ARG A 50 -8.42 -5.00 13.51
C ARG A 50 -7.00 -4.48 13.32
N ARG A 51 -6.61 -3.47 14.11
CA ARG A 51 -5.30 -2.77 14.05
C ARG A 51 -5.03 -1.97 12.76
N TRP A 52 -6.02 -1.81 11.89
CA TRP A 52 -5.96 -0.89 10.77
C TRP A 52 -6.50 0.48 11.18
N CYS A 53 -5.84 1.54 10.72
CA CYS A 53 -6.26 2.92 10.99
C CYS A 53 -6.19 3.77 9.73
N PRO A 54 -7.15 4.69 9.50
CA PRO A 54 -7.12 5.59 8.35
C PRO A 54 -5.99 6.61 8.50
N MET A 55 -5.27 6.87 7.41
CA MET A 55 -4.07 7.72 7.41
C MET A 55 -4.39 9.16 7.81
N ASP A 56 -5.56 9.68 7.45
CA ASP A 56 -6.04 11.01 7.85
C ASP A 56 -6.19 11.19 9.38
N SER A 57 -6.26 10.08 10.12
CA SER A 57 -6.40 10.04 11.57
C SER A 57 -5.15 9.48 12.24
N VAL A 58 -4.15 9.01 11.48
CA VAL A 58 -2.94 8.39 12.03
C VAL A 58 -2.18 9.32 12.99
N LEU A 59 -2.16 10.62 12.68
CA LEU A 59 -1.52 11.63 13.52
C LEU A 59 -2.31 11.97 14.80
N THR A 60 -3.59 11.63 14.86
CA THR A 60 -4.45 11.87 16.03
C THR A 60 -4.54 10.64 16.94
N ILE A 61 -3.88 9.53 16.57
CA ILE A 61 -3.86 8.31 17.36
C ILE A 61 -2.70 8.36 18.36
N ASP A 62 -3.03 8.20 19.64
CA ASP A 62 -2.07 8.19 20.77
C ASP A 62 -0.88 7.25 20.58
N ARG A 63 -1.01 6.23 19.74
CA ARG A 63 0.05 5.24 19.44
C ARG A 63 1.28 5.86 18.80
N LEU A 64 1.12 6.73 17.80
CA LEU A 64 2.28 7.36 17.15
C LEU A 64 2.97 8.36 18.08
N GLY A 65 2.19 9.09 18.88
CA GLY A 65 2.71 9.96 19.93
C GLY A 65 3.55 9.17 20.93
N SER A 66 3.05 8.02 21.39
CA SER A 66 3.77 7.15 22.33
C SER A 66 5.09 6.63 21.74
N VAL A 67 5.09 6.11 20.51
CA VAL A 67 6.33 5.63 19.85
C VAL A 67 7.33 6.78 19.67
N PHE A 68 6.85 7.96 19.30
CA PHE A 68 7.70 9.15 19.19
C PHE A 68 8.31 9.52 20.55
N ASP A 69 7.52 9.60 21.61
CA ASP A 69 7.97 10.01 22.94
C ASP A 69 8.94 9.00 23.57
N GLU A 70 8.67 7.71 23.42
CA GLU A 70 9.58 6.62 23.82
C GLU A 70 10.92 6.73 23.09
N THR A 71 10.88 6.87 21.76
CA THR A 71 12.09 7.03 20.94
C THR A 71 12.83 8.32 21.28
N ALA A 72 12.11 9.41 21.53
CA ALA A 72 12.69 10.71 21.87
C ALA A 72 13.40 10.68 23.23
N THR A 73 12.92 9.87 24.17
CA THR A 73 13.56 9.66 25.48
C THR A 73 14.94 9.01 25.34
N VAL A 74 15.11 8.09 24.39
CA VAL A 74 16.36 7.34 24.18
C VAL A 74 17.30 8.04 23.19
N ALA A 75 16.79 8.51 22.06
CA ALA A 75 17.59 8.97 20.92
C ALA A 75 17.46 10.49 20.64
N GLY A 76 16.61 11.19 21.41
CA GLY A 76 16.31 12.60 21.21
C GLY A 76 15.25 12.86 20.14
N ARG A 77 14.49 13.97 20.31
CA ARG A 77 13.35 14.34 19.46
C ARG A 77 13.66 14.40 17.96
N ARG A 78 14.84 14.89 17.58
CA ARG A 78 15.24 14.98 16.17
C ARG A 78 15.33 13.59 15.53
N MET A 79 15.94 12.64 16.23
CA MET A 79 16.07 11.27 15.70
C MET A 79 14.70 10.59 15.66
N ALA A 80 13.90 10.73 16.72
CA ALA A 80 12.53 10.21 16.75
C ALA A 80 11.69 10.72 15.57
N GLY A 81 11.77 12.02 15.28
CA GLY A 81 11.08 12.63 14.13
C GLY A 81 11.56 12.07 12.79
N ASN A 82 12.88 11.90 12.61
CA ASN A 82 13.43 11.33 11.39
C ASN A 82 13.01 9.87 11.17
N LEU A 83 12.99 9.06 12.23
CA LEU A 83 12.57 7.65 12.15
C LEU A 83 11.09 7.54 11.80
N LEU A 84 10.24 8.33 12.47
CA LEU A 84 8.81 8.35 12.17
C LEU A 84 8.55 8.84 10.73
N ALA A 85 9.20 9.93 10.31
CA ALA A 85 9.09 10.44 8.96
C ALA A 85 9.57 9.41 7.91
N GLY A 86 10.68 8.73 8.16
CA GLY A 86 11.21 7.67 7.30
C GLY A 86 10.23 6.51 7.15
N ARG A 87 9.62 6.07 8.25
CA ARG A 87 8.60 5.02 8.24
C ARG A 87 7.38 5.43 7.42
N LEU A 88 6.77 6.59 7.73
CA LEU A 88 5.62 7.10 6.97
C LEU A 88 5.93 7.33 5.48
N THR A 89 7.15 7.81 5.19
CA THR A 89 7.63 7.95 3.81
C THR A 89 7.66 6.61 3.09
N HIS A 90 8.17 5.56 3.74
CA HIS A 90 8.17 4.22 3.15
C HIS A 90 6.75 3.71 2.92
N GLU A 91 5.86 3.88 3.89
CA GLU A 91 4.46 3.43 3.81
C GLU A 91 3.65 4.08 2.68
N VAL A 92 4.10 5.24 2.17
CA VAL A 92 3.48 5.91 1.02
C VAL A 92 4.36 5.79 -0.22
N LEU A 93 5.50 6.49 -0.22
CA LEU A 93 6.40 6.61 -1.37
C LEU A 93 7.14 5.30 -1.66
N GLY A 94 7.60 4.61 -0.61
CA GLY A 94 8.31 3.35 -0.73
C GLY A 94 7.47 2.25 -1.40
N ARG A 95 6.14 2.35 -1.32
CA ARG A 95 5.19 1.40 -1.93
C ARG A 95 4.76 1.82 -3.33
N VAL A 96 4.40 3.10 -3.53
CA VAL A 96 3.88 3.56 -4.84
C VAL A 96 4.99 3.71 -5.88
N LEU A 97 6.21 4.13 -5.51
CA LEU A 97 7.28 4.35 -6.48
C LEU A 97 7.70 3.07 -7.23
N PRO A 98 7.82 1.90 -6.59
CA PRO A 98 8.07 0.65 -7.31
C PRO A 98 7.07 0.37 -8.43
N VAL A 99 5.76 0.53 -8.19
CA VAL A 99 4.76 0.27 -9.25
C VAL A 99 4.80 1.34 -10.35
N VAL A 100 5.04 2.60 -9.99
CA VAL A 100 5.19 3.70 -10.96
C VAL A 100 6.38 3.44 -11.88
N LEU A 101 7.53 3.10 -11.30
CA LEU A 101 8.79 2.95 -12.02
C LEU A 101 8.87 1.66 -12.84
N LEU A 102 8.22 0.59 -12.38
CA LEU A 102 8.28 -0.72 -13.05
C LEU A 102 7.13 -0.95 -14.02
N GLU A 103 5.95 -0.39 -13.75
CA GLU A 103 4.73 -0.69 -14.51
C GLU A 103 4.06 0.55 -15.11
N GLY A 104 4.49 1.77 -14.78
CA GLY A 104 3.81 2.98 -15.22
C GLY A 104 2.39 3.12 -14.64
N ARG A 105 2.11 2.41 -13.53
CA ARG A 105 0.81 2.44 -12.84
C ARG A 105 0.93 3.10 -11.47
N ALA A 106 -0.17 3.62 -10.93
CA ALA A 106 -0.24 4.15 -9.58
C ALA A 106 -1.64 4.01 -8.99
N TRP A 107 -1.78 3.68 -7.71
CA TRP A 107 -3.04 3.90 -6.97
C TRP A 107 -3.10 5.34 -6.45
N ASP A 108 -4.26 5.75 -5.93
CA ASP A 108 -4.40 7.04 -5.25
C ASP A 108 -3.69 7.06 -3.89
N THR A 109 -2.76 7.98 -3.68
CA THR A 109 -2.09 8.18 -2.38
C THR A 109 -2.74 9.26 -1.52
N GLY A 110 -3.96 9.70 -1.85
CA GLY A 110 -4.78 10.54 -1.00
C GLY A 110 -4.94 9.96 0.41
N LEU A 111 -4.94 10.81 1.44
CA LEU A 111 -4.99 10.38 2.84
C LEU A 111 -6.29 9.64 3.16
N GLU A 112 -7.38 10.00 2.50
CA GLU A 112 -8.68 9.35 2.57
C GLU A 112 -8.68 7.93 1.98
N ASN A 113 -7.76 7.67 1.04
CA ASN A 113 -7.62 6.37 0.42
C ASN A 113 -6.67 5.45 1.20
N LEU A 114 -5.79 5.99 2.03
CA LEU A 114 -4.75 5.22 2.69
C LEU A 114 -5.13 4.80 4.10
N TRP A 115 -4.83 3.54 4.43
CA TRP A 115 -4.88 2.99 5.77
C TRP A 115 -3.56 2.34 6.10
N VAL A 116 -3.17 2.36 7.36
CA VAL A 116 -1.96 1.68 7.84
C VAL A 116 -2.32 0.62 8.87
N HIS A 117 -1.57 -0.47 8.87
CA HIS A 117 -1.67 -1.53 9.86
C HIS A 117 -0.59 -1.34 10.92
N PHE A 118 -0.97 -1.55 12.18
CA PHE A 118 -0.05 -1.62 13.30
C PHE A 118 0.17 -3.07 13.70
N ASP A 119 1.43 -3.48 13.81
CA ASP A 119 1.80 -4.81 14.30
C ASP A 119 1.55 -4.96 15.82
N SER A 120 2.05 -6.05 16.42
CA SER A 120 1.90 -6.29 17.86
C SER A 120 2.65 -5.28 18.72
N ASP A 121 3.74 -4.72 18.19
CA ASP A 121 4.65 -3.80 18.87
C ASP A 121 4.23 -2.33 18.65
N ASN A 122 3.07 -2.14 18.00
CA ASN A 122 2.51 -0.84 17.61
C ASN A 122 3.40 -0.07 16.62
N ASP A 123 4.21 -0.80 15.85
CA ASP A 123 4.92 -0.26 14.70
C ASP A 123 4.04 -0.37 13.45
N ILE A 124 4.18 0.60 12.54
CA ILE A 124 3.55 0.50 11.23
C ILE A 124 4.35 -0.50 10.38
N ASP A 125 3.71 -1.58 9.94
CA ASP A 125 4.33 -2.64 9.15
C ASP A 125 3.68 -2.85 7.77
N TRP A 126 2.53 -2.22 7.51
CA TRP A 126 1.82 -2.37 6.24
C TRP A 126 0.83 -1.24 5.94
N ALA A 127 0.35 -1.20 4.69
CA ALA A 127 -0.60 -0.23 4.19
C ALA A 127 -1.68 -0.88 3.31
N ALA A 128 -2.83 -0.23 3.24
CA ALA A 128 -3.97 -0.62 2.42
C ALA A 128 -4.59 0.59 1.74
N VAL A 129 -5.29 0.32 0.64
CA VAL A 129 -6.13 1.29 -0.07
C VAL A 129 -7.61 0.99 0.13
N VAL A 130 -8.44 2.02 0.21
CA VAL A 130 -9.91 1.91 0.25
C VAL A 130 -10.46 1.64 -1.14
N ASP A 131 -10.05 2.48 -2.10
CA ASP A 131 -10.32 2.40 -3.52
C ASP A 131 -9.10 1.78 -4.23
N PRO A 132 -9.23 0.55 -4.77
CA PRO A 132 -8.16 -0.14 -5.48
C PRO A 132 -7.97 0.32 -6.93
N THR A 133 -8.62 1.40 -7.36
CA THR A 133 -8.51 1.92 -8.72
C THR A 133 -7.08 2.31 -9.07
N MET A 134 -6.57 1.72 -10.15
CA MET A 134 -5.24 2.00 -10.69
C MET A 134 -5.30 3.07 -11.78
N ARG A 135 -4.46 4.08 -11.66
CA ARG A 135 -4.15 5.02 -12.74
C ARG A 135 -3.06 4.40 -13.61
N VAL A 136 -3.30 4.32 -14.91
CA VAL A 136 -2.40 3.64 -15.86
C VAL A 136 -2.15 4.50 -17.10
N LEU A 137 -1.06 4.22 -17.80
CA LEU A 137 -0.79 4.81 -19.11
C LEU A 137 -1.65 4.18 -20.21
N PRO A 138 -1.87 4.87 -21.35
CA PRO A 138 -2.74 4.38 -22.43
C PRO A 138 -2.33 3.05 -23.09
N ASP A 139 -1.07 2.67 -22.98
CA ASP A 139 -0.48 1.43 -23.49
C ASP A 139 -0.49 0.28 -22.46
N ASP A 140 -1.10 0.50 -21.30
CA ASP A 140 -1.15 -0.49 -20.23
C ASP A 140 -1.94 -1.77 -20.65
N PRO A 141 -1.46 -2.98 -20.30
CA PRO A 141 -2.14 -4.24 -20.62
C PRO A 141 -3.56 -4.37 -20.05
N ALA A 142 -3.91 -3.59 -19.03
CA ALA A 142 -5.26 -3.53 -18.48
C ALA A 142 -6.26 -2.81 -19.41
N ILE A 143 -5.79 -2.24 -20.52
CA ILE A 143 -6.59 -1.60 -21.56
C ILE A 143 -6.75 -2.57 -22.74
N GLY A 144 -8.01 -2.90 -23.06
CA GLY A 144 -8.35 -3.74 -24.20
C GLY A 144 -7.99 -3.08 -25.52
N HIS A 145 -7.93 -3.88 -26.59
CA HIS A 145 -7.60 -3.39 -27.94
C HIS A 145 -8.55 -2.31 -28.48
N ASP A 146 -9.75 -2.18 -27.91
CA ASP A 146 -10.73 -1.14 -28.23
C ASP A 146 -10.50 0.17 -27.43
N GLY A 147 -9.40 0.25 -26.67
CA GLY A 147 -9.02 1.39 -25.84
C GLY A 147 -9.82 1.51 -24.54
N ARG A 148 -10.62 0.49 -24.18
CA ARG A 148 -11.42 0.50 -22.95
C ARG A 148 -10.75 -0.33 -21.86
N PRO A 149 -10.87 0.06 -20.57
CA PRO A 149 -10.38 -0.78 -19.50
C PRO A 149 -11.06 -2.15 -19.50
N LEU A 150 -10.28 -3.22 -19.34
CA LEU A 150 -10.77 -4.59 -19.16
C LEU A 150 -11.65 -4.70 -17.90
N HIS A 151 -11.34 -3.87 -16.89
CA HIS A 151 -12.08 -3.71 -15.65
C HIS A 151 -12.37 -2.22 -15.41
N ARG A 152 -13.50 -1.74 -15.95
CA ARG A 152 -13.88 -0.30 -15.94
C ARG A 152 -13.88 0.33 -14.54
N ASP A 153 -14.20 -0.45 -13.51
CA ASP A 153 -14.33 0.06 -12.14
C ASP A 153 -13.00 0.03 -11.38
N ALA A 154 -11.91 -0.43 -12.01
CA ALA A 154 -10.63 -0.68 -11.35
C ALA A 154 -9.44 0.04 -12.01
N VAL A 155 -9.68 0.78 -13.10
CA VAL A 155 -8.63 1.43 -13.88
C VAL A 155 -9.09 2.78 -14.44
N VAL A 156 -8.25 3.80 -14.27
CA VAL A 156 -8.37 5.13 -14.88
C VAL A 156 -7.18 5.34 -15.82
N VAL A 157 -7.46 5.61 -17.10
CA VAL A 157 -6.41 5.90 -18.09
C VAL A 157 -5.99 7.35 -17.98
N LEU A 158 -4.69 7.60 -17.79
CA LEU A 158 -4.12 8.93 -17.80
C LEU A 158 -4.11 9.50 -19.23
N PRO A 159 -4.35 10.80 -19.41
CA PRO A 159 -4.30 11.42 -20.73
C PRO A 159 -2.89 11.28 -21.33
N THR A 160 -2.82 11.04 -22.64
CA THR A 160 -1.56 11.19 -23.36
C THR A 160 -1.13 12.65 -23.28
N SER A 161 0.03 12.91 -22.67
CA SER A 161 0.70 14.19 -22.89
C SER A 161 1.16 14.21 -24.34
N ARG A 162 0.44 14.91 -25.21
CA ARG A 162 1.02 15.33 -26.50
C ARG A 162 2.13 16.33 -26.18
N PRO A 163 3.39 16.08 -26.60
CA PRO A 163 4.37 17.17 -26.66
C PRO A 163 3.92 18.24 -27.66
#